data_AF-A0A660A1F5-F1
#
_entry.id   AF-A0A660A1F5-F1
#
_cell.length_a   1.000
_cell.length_b   1.000
_cell.length_c   1.000
_cell.angle_alpha   90.00
_cell.angle_beta   90.00
_cell.angle_gamma   90.00
#
_symmetry.space_group_name_H-M   'P 1'
#
loop_
_entity.id
_entity.type
_entity.pdbx_description
1 polymer ?
#
loop_
_entity_poly.entity_id
_entity_poly.type
_entity_poly.pdbx_seq_one_letter_code
_entity_poly.pdbx_strand_id
1 'polypeptide(L)'
;MKQIPDILINNKYVIELQYSPIPYKQILQRTEGLKKMGYKVSWLLNDVDYCHNKVKFNHFQSMFINPFTRKLHTFNLEKKQIMMFQQIQYLGGHKYVAEKRNAKISELFNEAPCDYHAVYKLSKFAINQYIKYCRWQNSVLEPTLSAMYQLQLTDQEVVHNYGYIFPEQIYIKNHPIEWQLQVDLWLKNGKSKLVNDNLNYFKLKKFIVALESKTAIIEKLINNYLNICSDKGNDVQILF
;
A
#
# COMPACT_ATOMS: atom_id res chain seq x y z
N MET A 1 -20.09 27.70 -7.71
CA MET A 1 -21.07 26.64 -7.34
C MET A 1 -20.67 26.05 -5.99
N LYS A 2 -21.64 25.88 -5.08
CA LYS A 2 -21.44 25.27 -3.76
C LYS A 2 -21.55 23.75 -3.91
N GLN A 3 -20.51 23.00 -3.52
CA GLN A 3 -20.55 21.54 -3.55
C GLN A 3 -21.56 21.04 -2.52
N ILE A 4 -22.43 20.11 -2.92
CA ILE A 4 -23.45 19.49 -2.06
C ILE A 4 -22.95 18.10 -1.67
N PRO A 5 -22.80 17.80 -0.37
CA PRO A 5 -22.42 16.47 0.09
C PRO A 5 -23.57 15.48 -0.06
N ASP A 6 -23.27 14.20 -0.25
CA ASP A 6 -24.32 13.16 -0.31
C ASP A 6 -25.05 13.01 1.03
N ILE A 7 -24.30 13.02 2.15
CA ILE A 7 -24.86 12.97 3.50
C ILE A 7 -24.11 13.96 4.39
N LEU A 8 -24.86 14.80 5.12
CA LEU A 8 -24.35 15.73 6.13
C LEU A 8 -24.88 15.36 7.52
N ILE A 9 -23.97 15.18 8.48
CA ILE A 9 -24.29 14.82 9.86
C ILE A 9 -23.79 15.92 10.79
N ASN A 10 -24.68 16.41 11.65
CA ASN A 10 -24.40 17.44 12.67
C ASN A 10 -23.69 18.69 12.11
N ASN A 11 -23.99 19.07 10.86
CA ASN A 11 -23.38 20.18 10.14
C ASN A 11 -21.84 20.20 10.13
N LYS A 12 -21.21 19.05 10.33
CA LYS A 12 -19.75 18.94 10.52
C LYS A 12 -19.14 17.77 9.77
N TYR A 13 -19.86 16.65 9.71
CA TYR A 13 -19.36 15.41 9.14
C TYR A 13 -20.05 15.13 7.82
N VAL A 14 -19.27 14.86 6.78
CA VAL A 14 -19.76 14.54 5.45
C VAL A 14 -19.39 13.10 5.12
N ILE A 15 -20.37 12.36 4.60
CA ILE A 15 -20.16 11.05 3.98
C ILE A 15 -20.44 11.19 2.48
N GLU A 16 -19.47 10.79 1.68
CA GLU A 16 -19.57 10.71 0.22
C GLU A 16 -19.68 9.25 -0.21
N LEU A 17 -20.64 8.93 -1.07
CA LEU A 17 -20.85 7.59 -1.60
C LEU A 17 -20.26 7.50 -3.00
N GLN A 18 -19.35 6.55 -3.24
CA GLN A 18 -18.74 6.39 -4.55
C GLN A 18 -18.59 4.93 -4.95
N TYR A 19 -19.54 4.43 -5.72
CA TYR A 19 -19.57 3.03 -6.17
C TYR A 19 -18.93 2.81 -7.53
N SER A 20 -18.89 3.83 -8.38
CA SER A 20 -18.23 3.78 -9.69
C SER A 20 -16.90 4.53 -9.68
N PRO A 21 -15.88 4.09 -10.42
CA PRO A 21 -14.62 4.82 -10.51
C PRO A 21 -14.80 6.20 -11.12
N ILE A 22 -14.22 7.21 -10.47
CA ILE A 22 -14.08 8.58 -11.00
C ILE A 22 -12.62 9.00 -11.02
N PRO A 23 -12.21 9.97 -11.86
CA PRO A 23 -10.83 10.42 -11.91
C PRO A 23 -10.33 10.91 -10.55
N TYR A 24 -9.10 10.52 -10.19
CA TYR A 24 -8.46 10.92 -8.92
C TYR A 24 -8.50 12.44 -8.65
N LYS A 25 -8.31 13.26 -9.69
CA LYS A 25 -8.38 14.72 -9.59
C LYS A 25 -9.76 15.21 -9.12
N GLN A 26 -10.84 14.55 -9.55
CA GLN A 26 -12.20 14.89 -9.12
C GLN A 26 -12.43 14.51 -7.65
N ILE A 27 -11.93 13.34 -7.20
CA ILE A 27 -12.01 12.92 -5.79
C ILE A 27 -11.31 13.93 -4.88
N LEU A 28 -10.10 14.37 -5.26
CA LEU A 28 -9.36 15.38 -4.52
C LEU A 28 -10.10 16.73 -4.51
N GLN A 29 -10.58 17.20 -5.67
CA GLN A 29 -11.33 18.45 -5.76
C GLN A 29 -12.57 18.43 -4.85
N ARG A 30 -13.31 17.32 -4.85
CA ARG A 30 -14.49 17.13 -3.99
C ARG A 30 -14.12 17.13 -2.52
N THR A 31 -13.10 16.35 -2.16
CA THR A 31 -12.65 16.22 -0.77
C THR A 31 -12.15 17.56 -0.23
N GLU A 32 -11.30 18.26 -0.98
CA GLU A 32 -10.72 19.53 -0.57
C GLU A 32 -11.74 20.68 -0.60
N GLY A 33 -12.69 20.66 -1.54
CA GLY A 33 -13.81 21.60 -1.56
C GLY A 33 -14.62 21.56 -0.27
N LEU A 34 -15.00 20.36 0.16
CA LEU A 34 -15.74 20.15 1.40
C LEU A 34 -14.92 20.47 2.66
N LYS A 35 -13.64 20.08 2.70
CA LYS A 35 -12.74 20.44 3.81
C LYS A 35 -12.57 21.96 3.96
N LYS A 36 -12.44 22.69 2.84
CA LYS A 36 -12.38 24.17 2.85
C LYS A 36 -13.65 24.82 3.39
N MET A 37 -14.78 24.12 3.33
CA MET A 37 -16.04 24.55 3.95
C MET A 37 -16.13 24.19 5.44
N GLY A 38 -15.09 23.59 6.03
CA GLY A 38 -15.03 23.22 7.45
C GLY A 38 -15.52 21.81 7.77
N TYR A 39 -15.81 20.98 6.76
CA TYR A 39 -16.32 19.63 6.98
C TYR A 39 -15.22 18.59 7.17
N LYS A 40 -15.52 17.57 7.98
CA LYS A 40 -14.77 16.30 8.05
C LYS A 40 -15.36 15.31 7.06
N VAL A 41 -14.59 14.88 6.07
CA VAL A 41 -15.07 14.09 4.94
C VAL A 41 -14.62 12.64 5.08
N SER A 42 -15.56 11.70 4.98
CA SER A 42 -15.29 10.27 4.82
C SER A 42 -15.96 9.76 3.55
N TRP A 43 -15.33 8.79 2.89
CA TRP A 43 -15.88 8.16 1.70
C TRP A 43 -16.31 6.73 2.00
N LEU A 44 -17.43 6.29 1.43
CA LEU A 44 -17.87 4.91 1.43
C LEU A 44 -17.89 4.38 -0.01
N LEU A 45 -17.13 3.31 -0.22
CA LEU A 45 -17.11 2.59 -1.49
C LEU A 45 -18.05 1.39 -1.45
N ASN A 46 -18.30 0.78 -2.61
CA ASN A 46 -18.95 -0.53 -2.63
C ASN A 46 -18.06 -1.56 -1.91
N ASP A 47 -18.70 -2.50 -1.21
CA ASP A 47 -18.00 -3.54 -0.47
C ASP A 47 -17.22 -4.49 -1.39
N VAL A 48 -16.20 -5.13 -0.83
CA VAL A 48 -15.25 -5.97 -1.57
C VAL A 48 -15.21 -7.37 -0.99
N ASP A 49 -15.07 -8.34 -1.89
CA ASP A 49 -14.87 -9.74 -1.55
C ASP A 49 -13.66 -9.94 -0.63
N TYR A 50 -13.88 -10.71 0.41
CA TYR A 50 -12.94 -10.93 1.50
C TYR A 50 -12.94 -12.41 1.85
N CYS A 51 -11.76 -13.03 1.84
CA CYS A 51 -11.62 -14.46 2.07
C CYS A 51 -10.33 -14.75 2.83
N HIS A 52 -10.41 -15.43 3.97
CA HIS A 52 -9.25 -15.80 4.80
C HIS A 52 -8.28 -14.64 5.05
N ASN A 53 -8.79 -13.48 5.49
CA ASN A 53 -8.02 -12.25 5.72
C ASN A 53 -7.32 -11.65 4.49
N LYS A 54 -7.57 -12.19 3.29
CA LYS A 54 -7.06 -11.69 2.02
C LYS A 54 -8.16 -10.92 1.30
N VAL A 55 -7.80 -9.76 0.76
CA VAL A 55 -8.67 -8.90 -0.03
C VAL A 55 -7.93 -8.38 -1.25
N LYS A 56 -8.67 -8.15 -2.35
CA LYS A 56 -8.14 -7.51 -3.55
C LYS A 56 -8.73 -6.12 -3.71
N PHE A 57 -7.92 -5.10 -3.50
CA PHE A 57 -8.33 -3.73 -3.83
C PHE A 57 -7.81 -3.35 -5.21
N ASN A 58 -8.73 -2.92 -6.08
CA ASN A 58 -8.36 -2.34 -7.36
C ASN A 58 -7.67 -0.97 -7.16
N HIS A 59 -7.15 -0.40 -8.25
CA HIS A 59 -6.42 0.87 -8.15
C HIS A 59 -7.28 1.98 -7.53
N PHE A 60 -8.55 2.07 -7.92
CA PHE A 60 -9.49 3.08 -7.42
C PHE A 60 -9.73 2.92 -5.91
N GLN A 61 -10.11 1.74 -5.45
CA GLN A 61 -10.35 1.44 -4.02
C GLN A 61 -9.11 1.69 -3.17
N SER A 62 -7.93 1.33 -3.66
CA SER A 62 -6.68 1.53 -2.92
C SER A 62 -6.38 2.99 -2.60
N MET A 63 -6.94 3.96 -3.36
CA MET A 63 -6.76 5.39 -3.09
C MET A 63 -7.46 5.86 -1.81
N PHE A 64 -8.47 5.12 -1.36
CA PHE A 64 -9.29 5.46 -0.19
C PHE A 64 -8.76 4.81 1.10
N ILE A 65 -7.75 3.95 1.00
CA ILE A 65 -7.05 3.45 2.18
C ILE A 65 -6.36 4.64 2.84
N ASN A 66 -6.60 4.84 4.14
CA ASN A 66 -5.78 5.76 4.91
C ASN A 66 -4.52 5.00 5.39
N PRO A 67 -3.32 5.34 4.88
CA PRO A 67 -2.13 4.57 5.18
C PRO A 67 -1.62 4.75 6.62
N PHE A 68 -2.01 5.84 7.29
CA PHE A 68 -1.64 6.11 8.69
C PHE A 68 -2.53 5.35 9.67
N THR A 69 -3.85 5.34 9.43
CA THR A 69 -4.80 4.61 10.29
C THR A 69 -4.96 3.15 9.87
N ARG A 70 -4.41 2.76 8.72
CA ARG A 70 -4.49 1.40 8.13
C ARG A 70 -5.92 0.93 7.89
N LYS A 71 -6.82 1.86 7.56
CA LYS A 71 -8.26 1.61 7.42
C LYS A 71 -8.81 1.95 6.05
N LEU A 72 -9.86 1.23 5.66
CA LEU A 72 -10.74 1.54 4.54
C LEU A 72 -12.18 1.22 4.94
N HIS A 73 -13.10 2.15 4.69
CA HIS A 73 -14.52 1.95 4.94
C HIS A 73 -15.27 1.68 3.63
N THR A 74 -16.15 0.70 3.66
CA THR A 74 -17.05 0.34 2.55
C THR A 74 -18.48 0.22 3.06
N PHE A 75 -19.44 0.24 2.15
CA PHE A 75 -20.84 0.00 2.46
C PHE A 75 -21.29 -1.29 1.78
N ASN A 76 -21.73 -2.26 2.58
CA ASN A 76 -22.32 -3.48 2.08
C ASN A 76 -23.82 -3.27 1.84
N LEU A 77 -24.23 -3.25 0.58
CA LEU A 77 -25.61 -2.99 0.17
C LEU A 77 -26.59 -4.06 0.66
N GLU A 78 -26.21 -5.33 0.61
CA GLU A 78 -27.06 -6.45 1.01
C GLU A 78 -27.36 -6.42 2.51
N LYS A 79 -26.32 -6.20 3.33
CA LYS A 79 -26.41 -6.14 4.79
C LYS A 79 -26.84 -4.77 5.30
N LYS A 80 -26.84 -3.74 4.45
CA LYS A 80 -27.08 -2.33 4.80
C LYS A 80 -26.18 -1.85 5.95
N GLN A 81 -24.91 -2.25 5.89
CA GLN A 81 -23.94 -2.04 6.96
C GLN A 81 -22.66 -1.41 6.44
N ILE A 82 -22.07 -0.55 7.26
CA ILE A 82 -20.72 -0.05 7.05
C ILE A 82 -19.76 -1.17 7.47
N MET A 83 -18.88 -1.55 6.57
CA MET A 83 -17.77 -2.45 6.84
C MET A 83 -16.49 -1.61 6.96
N MET A 84 -15.58 -2.07 7.81
CA MET A 84 -14.24 -1.53 7.91
C MET A 84 -13.23 -2.65 7.70
N PHE A 85 -12.30 -2.39 6.80
CA PHE A 85 -11.03 -3.11 6.72
C PHE A 85 -10.03 -2.36 7.59
N GLN A 86 -9.37 -3.05 8.52
CA GLN A 86 -8.36 -2.48 9.42
C GLN A 86 -7.07 -3.30 9.39
N GLN A 87 -5.99 -2.73 9.91
CA GLN A 87 -4.65 -3.33 9.89
C GLN A 87 -4.20 -3.71 8.46
N ILE A 88 -4.56 -2.89 7.48
CA ILE A 88 -4.33 -3.19 6.07
C ILE A 88 -2.83 -3.25 5.77
N GLN A 89 -2.37 -4.40 5.29
CA GLN A 89 -1.01 -4.61 4.77
C GLN A 89 -1.03 -4.92 3.28
N TYR A 90 -0.16 -4.24 2.53
CA TYR A 90 -0.02 -4.48 1.10
C TYR A 90 0.96 -5.62 0.83
N LEU A 91 0.55 -6.60 -0.01
CA LEU A 91 1.38 -7.75 -0.36
C LEU A 91 2.02 -7.68 -1.76
N GLY A 92 1.61 -6.71 -2.59
CA GLY A 92 2.01 -6.62 -4.00
C GLY A 92 0.83 -6.77 -4.97
N GLY A 93 0.95 -6.16 -6.15
CA GLY A 93 -0.12 -6.10 -7.15
C GLY A 93 -1.39 -5.44 -6.61
N HIS A 94 -2.50 -6.18 -6.58
CA HIS A 94 -3.78 -5.77 -5.98
C HIS A 94 -4.10 -6.47 -4.65
N LYS A 95 -3.15 -7.22 -4.08
CA LYS A 95 -3.41 -8.11 -2.93
C LYS A 95 -3.06 -7.43 -1.61
N TYR A 96 -3.93 -7.61 -0.63
CA TYR A 96 -3.77 -7.08 0.72
C TYR A 96 -4.19 -8.12 1.75
N VAL A 97 -3.63 -7.99 2.95
CA VAL A 97 -4.16 -8.62 4.17
C VAL A 97 -4.84 -7.53 4.99
N ALA A 98 -5.98 -7.86 5.57
CA ALA A 98 -6.72 -6.96 6.45
C ALA A 98 -7.63 -7.78 7.36
N GLU A 99 -8.07 -7.18 8.46
CA GLU A 99 -9.21 -7.66 9.22
C GLU A 99 -10.47 -6.93 8.75
N LYS A 100 -11.57 -7.65 8.50
CA LYS A 100 -12.87 -7.07 8.11
C LYS A 100 -13.88 -7.20 9.25
N ARG A 101 -14.51 -6.09 9.64
CA ARG A 101 -15.58 -6.07 10.65
C ARG A 101 -16.65 -5.03 10.35
N ASN A 102 -17.78 -5.12 11.05
CA ASN A 102 -18.79 -4.07 11.04
C ASN A 102 -18.26 -2.83 11.76
N ALA A 103 -18.61 -1.65 11.26
CA ALA A 103 -18.24 -0.37 11.84
C ALA A 103 -19.46 0.52 12.09
N LYS A 104 -19.38 1.33 13.14
CA LYS A 104 -20.36 2.39 13.45
C LYS A 104 -20.02 3.65 12.65
N ILE A 105 -21.02 4.52 12.45
CA ILE A 105 -20.85 5.82 11.78
C ILE A 105 -19.76 6.67 12.46
N SER A 106 -19.67 6.62 13.80
CA SER A 106 -18.66 7.37 14.55
C SER A 106 -17.22 6.94 14.23
N GLU A 107 -17.01 5.72 13.76
CA GLU A 107 -15.67 5.19 13.43
C GLU A 107 -15.15 5.69 12.08
N LEU A 108 -16.04 6.17 11.19
CA LEU A 108 -15.67 6.74 9.89
C LEU A 108 -14.70 7.92 10.00
N PHE A 109 -14.82 8.68 11.08
CA PHE A 109 -14.07 9.91 11.31
C PHE A 109 -12.96 9.73 12.36
N ASN A 110 -12.65 8.47 12.72
CA ASN A 110 -11.55 8.18 13.63
C ASN A 110 -10.22 8.27 12.88
N GLU A 111 -9.47 9.33 13.17
CA GLU A 111 -8.17 9.64 12.58
C GLU A 111 -6.98 9.12 13.41
N ALA A 112 -7.23 8.36 14.48
CA ALA A 112 -6.16 7.81 15.32
C ALA A 112 -5.22 6.92 14.47
N PRO A 113 -3.90 7.22 14.45
CA PRO A 113 -2.94 6.43 13.70
C PRO A 113 -2.87 5.00 14.24
N CYS A 114 -2.59 4.07 13.35
CA CYS A 114 -2.39 2.66 13.70
C CYS A 114 -0.90 2.44 13.95
N ASP A 115 -0.57 1.95 15.15
CA ASP A 115 0.78 1.52 15.47
C ASP A 115 1.04 0.15 14.83
N TYR A 116 1.51 0.16 13.58
CA TYR A 116 1.66 -1.04 12.75
C TYR A 116 3.11 -1.27 12.35
N HIS A 117 3.72 -2.30 12.93
CA HIS A 117 5.14 -2.62 12.76
C HIS A 117 5.41 -3.99 12.15
N ALA A 118 4.36 -4.72 11.78
CA ALA A 118 4.52 -6.09 11.30
C ALA A 118 5.31 -6.13 9.98
N VAL A 119 6.38 -6.92 9.97
CA VAL A 119 7.14 -7.25 8.77
C VAL A 119 6.86 -8.69 8.39
N TYR A 120 6.52 -8.89 7.12
CA TYR A 120 6.26 -10.21 6.59
C TYR A 120 7.31 -10.65 5.58
N LYS A 121 7.41 -11.95 5.33
CA LYS A 121 8.14 -12.49 4.18
C LYS A 121 7.19 -13.20 3.24
N LEU A 122 7.29 -12.90 1.95
CA LEU A 122 6.60 -13.66 0.91
C LEU A 122 7.03 -15.13 0.95
N SER A 123 6.08 -16.04 0.77
CA SER A 123 6.39 -17.46 0.66
C SER A 123 7.29 -17.77 -0.55
N LYS A 124 8.02 -18.88 -0.46
CA LYS A 124 8.78 -19.45 -1.59
C LYS A 124 7.90 -19.59 -2.83
N PHE A 125 6.65 -19.99 -2.67
CA PHE A 125 5.71 -20.10 -3.79
C PHE A 125 5.43 -18.72 -4.42
N ALA A 126 5.09 -17.72 -3.61
CA ALA A 126 4.80 -16.37 -4.10
C ALA A 126 6.00 -15.73 -4.81
N ILE A 127 7.21 -15.87 -4.24
CA ILE A 127 8.46 -15.38 -4.84
C ILE A 127 8.70 -16.05 -6.20
N ASN A 128 8.63 -17.38 -6.27
CA ASN A 128 8.84 -18.11 -7.53
C ASN A 128 7.79 -17.76 -8.59
N GLN A 129 6.53 -17.56 -8.21
CA GLN A 129 5.48 -17.14 -9.14
C GLN A 129 5.75 -15.73 -9.69
N TYR A 130 6.24 -14.81 -8.85
CA TYR A 130 6.64 -13.48 -9.30
C TYR A 130 7.81 -13.53 -10.29
N ILE A 131 8.88 -14.28 -9.98
CA ILE A 131 10.03 -14.41 -10.89
C ILE A 131 9.61 -15.04 -12.22
N LYS A 132 8.75 -16.07 -12.20
CA LYS A 132 8.16 -16.66 -13.41
C LYS A 132 7.38 -15.64 -14.22
N TYR A 133 6.57 -14.80 -13.56
CA TYR A 133 5.85 -13.72 -14.22
C TYR A 133 6.79 -12.71 -14.87
N CYS A 134 7.87 -12.29 -14.19
CA CYS A 134 8.90 -11.42 -14.75
C CYS A 134 9.54 -12.00 -16.02
N ARG A 135 9.88 -13.30 -16.01
CA ARG A 135 10.41 -14.00 -17.20
C ARG A 135 9.41 -14.02 -18.33
N TRP A 136 8.13 -14.26 -18.01
CA TRP A 136 7.07 -14.32 -19.01
C TRP A 136 6.81 -12.97 -19.70
N GLN A 137 7.13 -11.84 -19.07
CA GLN A 137 7.06 -10.53 -19.74
C GLN A 137 8.01 -10.43 -20.95
N ASN A 138 9.00 -11.33 -21.09
CA ASN A 138 9.93 -11.40 -22.22
C ASN A 138 10.57 -10.05 -22.58
N SER A 139 10.86 -9.24 -21.57
CA SER A 139 11.47 -7.93 -21.74
C SER A 139 12.89 -7.93 -21.21
N VAL A 140 13.84 -7.52 -22.04
CA VAL A 140 15.23 -7.25 -21.62
C VAL A 140 15.33 -6.10 -20.62
N LEU A 141 14.27 -5.29 -20.50
CA LEU A 141 14.17 -4.17 -19.57
C LEU A 141 13.46 -4.55 -18.25
N GLU A 142 13.18 -5.83 -18.01
CA GLU A 142 12.55 -6.25 -16.76
C GLU A 142 13.55 -6.03 -15.60
N PRO A 143 13.24 -5.11 -14.65
CA PRO A 143 14.21 -4.64 -13.68
C PRO A 143 14.62 -5.72 -12.67
N THR A 144 13.72 -6.64 -12.33
CA THR A 144 13.99 -7.71 -11.35
C THR A 144 15.05 -8.68 -11.88
N LEU A 145 14.85 -9.22 -13.09
CA LEU A 145 15.76 -10.16 -13.74
C LEU A 145 17.11 -9.51 -14.06
N SER A 146 17.09 -8.25 -14.48
CA SER A 146 18.31 -7.47 -14.73
C SER A 146 19.13 -7.29 -13.45
N ALA A 147 18.47 -7.02 -12.32
CA ALA A 147 19.14 -6.90 -11.03
C ALA A 147 19.64 -8.25 -10.52
N MET A 148 18.84 -9.32 -10.62
CA MET A 148 19.27 -10.68 -10.27
C MET A 148 20.53 -11.08 -11.04
N TYR A 149 20.57 -10.82 -12.34
CA TYR A 149 21.73 -11.13 -13.19
C TYR A 149 22.98 -10.35 -12.76
N GLN A 150 22.87 -9.04 -12.57
CA GLN A 150 24.00 -8.20 -12.17
C GLN A 150 24.52 -8.51 -10.76
N LEU A 151 23.62 -8.92 -9.86
CA LEU A 151 23.96 -9.40 -8.52
C LEU A 151 24.48 -10.84 -8.53
N GLN A 152 24.38 -11.57 -9.65
CA GLN A 152 24.73 -12.98 -9.81
C GLN A 152 23.94 -13.91 -8.88
N LEU A 153 22.64 -13.61 -8.70
CA LEU A 153 21.76 -14.35 -7.81
C LEU A 153 20.98 -15.45 -8.53
N THR A 154 20.88 -16.59 -7.88
CA THR A 154 19.97 -17.68 -8.24
C THR A 154 18.56 -17.45 -7.68
N ASP A 155 17.55 -18.12 -8.24
CA ASP A 155 16.18 -18.09 -7.71
C ASP A 155 16.11 -18.51 -6.25
N GLN A 156 16.95 -19.46 -5.83
CA GLN A 156 16.99 -19.94 -4.45
C GLN A 156 17.51 -18.87 -3.49
N GLU A 157 18.56 -18.14 -3.88
CA GLU A 157 19.07 -17.02 -3.11
C GLU A 157 18.05 -15.88 -3.04
N VAL A 158 17.32 -15.61 -4.13
CA VAL A 158 16.24 -14.62 -4.12
C VAL A 158 15.15 -15.00 -3.12
N VAL A 159 14.72 -16.27 -3.11
CA VAL A 159 13.74 -16.80 -2.15
C VAL A 159 14.22 -16.66 -0.71
N HIS A 160 15.50 -16.93 -0.46
CA HIS A 160 16.05 -16.90 0.90
C HIS A 160 16.23 -15.47 1.43
N ASN A 161 16.73 -14.56 0.59
CA ASN A 161 17.22 -13.25 1.03
C ASN A 161 16.25 -12.09 0.81
N TYR A 162 15.23 -12.26 -0.04
CA TYR A 162 14.34 -11.15 -0.44
C TYR A 162 12.87 -11.45 -0.16
N GLY A 163 12.00 -10.52 -0.56
CA GLY A 163 10.55 -10.66 -0.45
C GLY A 163 9.99 -10.21 0.90
N TYR A 164 10.72 -9.37 1.63
CA TYR A 164 10.22 -8.78 2.86
C TYR A 164 9.17 -7.70 2.55
N ILE A 165 8.12 -7.65 3.35
CA ILE A 165 7.03 -6.70 3.22
C ILE A 165 7.02 -5.86 4.48
N PHE A 166 7.51 -4.64 4.35
CA PHE A 166 7.52 -3.65 5.42
C PHE A 166 6.18 -2.90 5.50
N PRO A 167 5.87 -2.27 6.64
CA PRO A 167 4.74 -1.35 6.73
C PRO A 167 4.75 -0.32 5.59
N GLU A 168 5.91 0.27 5.27
CA GLU A 168 6.06 1.32 4.26
C GLU A 168 5.80 0.82 2.82
N GLN A 169 5.77 -0.50 2.60
CA GLN A 169 5.41 -1.09 1.30
C GLN A 169 4.02 -0.62 0.82
N ILE A 170 3.11 -0.26 1.75
CA ILE A 170 1.77 0.24 1.40
C ILE A 170 1.82 1.46 0.46
N TYR A 171 2.85 2.31 0.60
CA TYR A 171 2.97 3.58 -0.13
C TYR A 171 3.47 3.43 -1.57
N ILE A 172 4.13 2.32 -1.92
CA ILE A 172 4.79 2.15 -3.22
C ILE A 172 4.11 1.08 -4.07
N LYS A 173 4.23 1.23 -5.40
CA LYS A 173 3.73 0.28 -6.40
C LYS A 173 4.74 -0.80 -6.77
N ASN A 174 6.05 -0.52 -6.62
CA ASN A 174 7.10 -1.48 -6.93
C ASN A 174 6.89 -2.76 -6.12
N HIS A 175 7.15 -3.91 -6.74
CA HIS A 175 7.02 -5.19 -6.05
C HIS A 175 8.07 -5.29 -4.93
N PRO A 176 7.78 -5.92 -3.77
CA PRO A 176 8.74 -6.08 -2.67
C PRO A 176 10.12 -6.59 -3.10
N ILE A 177 10.14 -7.59 -3.98
CA ILE A 177 11.38 -8.18 -4.51
C ILE A 177 12.13 -7.20 -5.41
N GLU A 178 11.42 -6.49 -6.29
CA GLU A 178 11.99 -5.60 -7.32
C GLU A 178 12.84 -4.49 -6.68
N TRP A 179 12.28 -3.77 -5.70
CA TRP A 179 12.99 -2.64 -5.11
C TRP A 179 14.09 -3.07 -4.16
N GLN A 180 13.96 -4.21 -3.47
CA GLN A 180 15.02 -4.72 -2.58
C GLN A 180 16.25 -5.12 -3.38
N LEU A 181 16.07 -5.87 -4.48
CA LEU A 181 17.17 -6.19 -5.40
C LEU A 181 17.80 -4.92 -5.98
N GLN A 182 16.98 -3.93 -6.30
CA GLN A 182 17.49 -2.67 -6.84
C GLN A 182 18.34 -1.90 -5.82
N VAL A 183 17.96 -1.90 -4.54
CA VAL A 183 18.74 -1.30 -3.45
C VAL A 183 20.08 -2.00 -3.30
N ASP A 184 20.10 -3.33 -3.29
CA ASP A 184 21.35 -4.11 -3.21
C ASP A 184 22.26 -3.87 -4.41
N LEU A 185 21.69 -3.72 -5.61
CA LEU A 185 22.45 -3.37 -6.79
C LEU A 185 23.10 -1.98 -6.68
N TRP A 186 22.40 -1.00 -6.10
CA TRP A 186 22.97 0.32 -5.85
C TRP A 186 24.08 0.29 -4.80
N LEU A 187 23.91 -0.52 -3.75
CA LEU A 187 24.94 -0.76 -2.74
C LEU A 187 26.19 -1.39 -3.35
N LYS A 188 26.03 -2.44 -4.17
CA LYS A 188 27.13 -3.10 -4.90
C LYS A 188 27.90 -2.12 -5.79
N ASN A 189 27.19 -1.17 -6.40
CA ASN A 189 27.79 -0.17 -7.29
C ASN A 189 28.32 1.08 -6.55
N GLY A 190 28.36 1.07 -5.21
CA GLY A 190 28.97 2.14 -4.41
C GLY A 190 28.20 3.47 -4.40
N LYS A 191 26.88 3.45 -4.61
CA LYS A 191 26.07 4.68 -4.55
C LYS A 191 25.99 5.22 -3.11
N SER A 192 26.62 6.36 -2.85
CA SER A 192 26.72 6.97 -1.51
C SER A 192 25.43 7.64 -1.01
N LYS A 193 24.53 8.08 -1.90
CA LYS A 193 23.24 8.70 -1.56
C LYS A 193 22.05 7.92 -2.15
N LEU A 194 21.84 6.70 -1.65
CA LEU A 194 20.82 5.75 -2.12
C LEU A 194 19.43 6.37 -2.37
N VAL A 195 18.90 7.15 -1.42
CA VAL A 195 17.54 7.69 -1.56
C VAL A 195 17.49 8.88 -2.51
N ASN A 196 18.32 9.89 -2.29
CA ASN A 196 18.28 11.14 -3.05
C ASN A 196 18.54 10.91 -4.54
N ASP A 197 19.50 10.05 -4.87
CA ASP A 197 19.90 9.80 -6.26
C ASP A 197 18.89 8.93 -7.02
N ASN A 198 18.02 8.20 -6.32
CA ASN A 198 17.16 7.19 -6.91
C ASN A 198 15.67 7.36 -6.58
N LEU A 199 15.27 8.52 -6.07
CA LEU A 199 13.89 8.78 -5.66
C LEU A 199 12.88 8.52 -6.80
N ASN A 200 13.26 8.77 -8.05
CA ASN A 200 12.41 8.57 -9.23
C ASN A 200 12.07 7.10 -9.51
N TYR A 201 12.89 6.16 -9.04
CA TYR A 201 12.66 4.73 -9.21
C TYR A 201 11.39 4.26 -8.47
N PHE A 202 11.16 4.79 -7.27
CA PHE A 202 10.02 4.41 -6.44
C PHE A 202 8.74 5.07 -6.92
N LYS A 203 7.77 4.26 -7.33
CA LYS A 203 6.47 4.71 -7.85
C LYS A 203 5.48 4.78 -6.69
N LEU A 204 5.15 5.99 -6.22
CA LEU A 204 4.16 6.15 -5.15
C LEU A 204 2.74 5.77 -5.63
N LYS A 205 1.98 5.19 -4.72
CA LYS A 205 0.52 5.08 -4.84
C LYS A 205 -0.12 6.45 -4.58
N LYS A 206 -1.33 6.61 -5.11
CA LYS A 206 -2.16 7.78 -4.87
C LYS A 206 -3.06 7.49 -3.69
N PHE A 207 -3.14 8.42 -2.74
CA PHE A 207 -4.07 8.38 -1.62
C PHE A 207 -4.83 9.69 -1.58
N ILE A 208 -6.03 9.68 -0.99
CA ILE A 208 -6.84 10.90 -0.82
C ILE A 208 -6.34 11.72 0.38
N VAL A 209 -5.72 11.05 1.35
CA VAL A 209 -5.06 11.70 2.48
C VAL A 209 -3.71 12.25 2.03
N ALA A 210 -3.36 13.44 2.50
CA ALA A 210 -2.05 14.04 2.26
C ALA A 210 -0.97 13.16 2.90
N LEU A 211 0.09 12.87 2.14
CA LEU A 211 1.21 12.06 2.62
C LEU A 211 2.35 12.95 3.11
N GLU A 212 3.24 12.37 3.89
CA GLU A 212 4.56 12.94 4.12
C GLU A 212 5.40 12.97 2.83
N SER A 213 6.59 13.57 2.90
CA SER A 213 7.46 13.68 1.72
C SER A 213 7.82 12.30 1.17
N LYS A 214 7.92 12.19 -0.16
CA LYS A 214 8.37 10.96 -0.82
C LYS A 214 9.71 10.48 -0.26
N THR A 215 10.64 11.41 0.00
CA THR A 215 11.95 11.12 0.58
C THR A 215 11.85 10.42 1.93
N ALA A 216 11.04 10.96 2.86
CA ALA A 216 10.85 10.37 4.19
C ALA A 216 10.30 8.94 4.13
N ILE A 217 9.31 8.69 3.27
CA ILE A 217 8.73 7.34 3.06
C ILE A 217 9.80 6.36 2.57
N ILE A 218 10.58 6.76 1.56
CA ILE A 218 11.59 5.89 0.94
C ILE A 218 12.79 5.68 1.86
N GLU A 219 13.23 6.70 2.60
CA GLU A 219 14.25 6.58 3.64
C GLU A 219 13.85 5.55 4.69
N LYS A 220 12.63 5.67 5.23
CA LYS A 220 12.13 4.74 6.24
C LYS A 220 12.04 3.31 5.70
N LEU A 221 11.54 3.13 4.48
CA LEU A 221 11.45 1.83 3.81
C LEU A 221 12.83 1.18 3.63
N ILE A 222 13.81 1.92 3.09
CA ILE A 222 15.16 1.40 2.83
C ILE A 222 15.88 1.13 4.15
N ASN A 223 15.82 2.04 5.13
CA ASN A 223 16.46 1.84 6.43
C ASN A 223 15.93 0.60 7.15
N ASN A 224 14.61 0.37 7.14
CA ASN A 224 14.02 -0.85 7.70
C ASN A 224 14.52 -2.11 7.00
N TYR A 225 14.72 -2.06 5.68
CA TYR A 225 15.29 -3.18 4.93
C TYR A 225 16.75 -3.45 5.28
N LEU A 226 17.59 -2.42 5.32
CA LEU A 226 19.00 -2.56 5.68
C LEU A 226 19.18 -3.11 7.10
N ASN A 227 18.33 -2.68 8.05
CA ASN A 227 18.36 -3.18 9.42
C ASN A 227 18.00 -4.68 9.50
N ILE A 228 17.04 -5.15 8.72
CA ILE A 228 16.71 -6.59 8.67
C ILE A 228 17.83 -7.40 8.01
N CYS A 229 18.51 -6.83 7.02
CA CYS A 229 19.66 -7.48 6.40
C CYS A 229 20.89 -7.53 7.33
N SER A 230 21.06 -6.57 8.24
CA SER A 230 22.14 -6.58 9.25
C SER A 230 21.85 -7.50 10.44
N ASP A 231 20.60 -7.56 10.89
CA ASP A 231 20.17 -8.36 12.03
C ASP A 231 19.64 -9.73 11.58
N LYS A 232 20.48 -10.77 11.56
CA LYS A 232 20.10 -12.18 11.27
C LYS A 232 19.19 -12.83 12.33
N GLY A 233 18.28 -12.10 12.95
CA GLY A 233 17.32 -12.63 13.92
C GLY A 233 16.32 -11.56 14.35
N ASN A 234 15.12 -11.57 13.76
CA ASN A 234 13.93 -10.94 14.33
C ASN A 234 12.68 -11.68 13.84
N ASP A 235 11.59 -11.57 14.60
CA ASP A 235 10.29 -12.26 14.42
C ASP A 235 9.61 -11.89 13.09
N VAL A 236 10.07 -12.48 12.00
CA VAL A 236 9.47 -12.33 10.68
C VAL A 236 8.29 -13.30 10.56
N GLN A 237 7.08 -12.76 10.38
CA GLN A 237 5.92 -13.59 10.06
C GLN A 237 5.98 -14.02 8.58
N ILE A 238 6.00 -15.33 8.33
CA ILE A 238 5.98 -15.87 6.95
C ILE A 238 4.54 -15.87 6.44
N LEU A 239 4.26 -15.15 5.35
CA LEU A 239 2.94 -15.17 4.69
C LEU A 239 2.95 -16.13 3.49
N PHE A 240 2.04 -17.11 3.55
CA PHE A 240 1.78 -18.12 2.51
C PHE A 240 1.20 -17.53 1.21
#